data_AF-A0A2V3YBE2-F1
#
_entry.id   AF-A0A2V3YBE2-F1
#
_cell.length_a   1.000
_cell.length_b   1.000
_cell.length_c   1.000
_cell.angle_alpha   90.00
_cell.angle_beta   90.00
_cell.angle_gamma   90.00
#
_symmetry.space_group_name_H-M   'P 1'
#
loop_
_entity.id
_entity.type
_entity.pdbx_description
1 polymer ?
#
loop_
_entity_poly.entity_id
_entity_poly.type
_entity_poly.pdbx_seq_one_letter_code
_entity_poly.pdbx_strand_id
1 'polypeptide(L)'
;MKPVVFAFEEKMQIFLFVEGNGYITTDTEAYRIDDRAVFVSNFNKNEVLIKAGTKDLTYIHIVGEMTRWDQERMKIDLIVLPRFRLLKDSWEYAEGFTGDAGSNIKSHMVLEHEYLGRYSMGWNCGKGPAFIGTHVHEDLLQWYLNMPGSSFTYHAADETVNVESGDITFTEIGSPHGSEAPEGQCIDYV
;
A
#
# COMPACT_ATOMS: atom_id res chain seq x y z
N MET A 1 -2.76 17.21 12.79
CA MET A 1 -3.73 17.50 11.71
C MET A 1 -4.98 16.67 11.95
N LYS A 2 -6.17 17.27 11.78
CA LYS A 2 -7.45 16.53 11.74
C LYS A 2 -7.88 16.39 10.27
N PRO A 3 -7.71 15.24 9.59
CA PRO A 3 -8.21 15.07 8.24
C PRO A 3 -9.75 15.09 8.22
N VAL A 4 -10.31 15.44 7.07
CA VAL A 4 -11.73 15.20 6.80
C VAL A 4 -11.95 13.69 6.73
N VAL A 5 -13.01 13.20 7.37
CA VAL A 5 -13.46 11.81 7.29
C VAL A 5 -14.71 11.74 6.42
N PHE A 6 -14.85 10.66 5.65
CA PHE A 6 -15.92 10.48 4.66
C PHE A 6 -16.95 9.46 5.12
N ALA A 7 -18.20 9.61 4.69
CA ALA A 7 -19.22 8.59 4.93
C ALA A 7 -18.94 7.30 4.13
N PHE A 8 -19.53 6.20 4.57
CA PHE A 8 -19.38 4.87 3.95
C PHE A 8 -19.75 4.86 2.46
N GLU A 9 -20.79 5.60 2.11
CA GLU A 9 -21.33 5.67 0.76
C GLU A 9 -20.53 6.62 -0.15
N GLU A 10 -19.61 7.42 0.41
CA GLU A 10 -18.88 8.46 -0.32
C GLU A 10 -17.53 7.95 -0.80
N LYS A 11 -16.58 7.73 0.13
CA LYS A 11 -15.18 7.51 -0.24
C LYS A 11 -14.48 6.52 0.70
N MET A 12 -13.63 5.69 0.11
CA MET A 12 -12.61 4.94 0.83
C MET A 12 -11.48 5.89 1.23
N GLN A 13 -10.94 5.71 2.43
CA GLN A 13 -9.86 6.53 2.95
C GLN A 13 -8.79 5.66 3.62
N ILE A 14 -7.58 5.71 3.08
CA ILE A 14 -6.43 4.96 3.55
C ILE A 14 -5.27 5.94 3.78
N PHE A 15 -4.60 5.81 4.92
CA PHE A 15 -3.39 6.56 5.25
C PHE A 15 -2.21 5.60 5.28
N LEU A 16 -1.23 5.82 4.41
CA LEU A 16 0.03 5.09 4.40
C LEU A 16 1.12 5.99 4.97
N PHE A 17 1.59 5.68 6.18
CA PHE A 17 2.72 6.34 6.82
C PHE A 17 4.02 5.74 6.29
N VAL A 18 4.86 6.57 5.68
CA VAL A 18 6.06 6.14 4.94
C VAL A 18 7.36 6.49 5.64
N GLU A 19 7.37 7.53 6.49
CA GLU A 19 8.55 7.96 7.24
C GLU A 19 8.15 8.73 8.50
N GLY A 20 9.01 8.70 9.52
CA GLY A 20 8.84 9.49 10.74
C GLY A 20 8.32 8.69 11.93
N ASN A 21 7.80 9.40 12.92
CA ASN A 21 7.10 8.78 14.05
C ASN A 21 5.94 9.65 14.53
N GLY A 22 4.99 9.04 15.23
CA GLY A 22 3.84 9.77 15.76
C GLY A 22 2.72 8.84 16.20
N TYR A 23 1.51 9.38 16.18
CA TYR A 23 0.29 8.63 16.47
C TYR A 23 -0.82 9.05 15.51
N ILE A 24 -1.64 8.09 15.13
CA ILE A 24 -2.99 8.34 14.61
C ILE A 24 -3.98 7.89 15.68
N THR A 25 -5.01 8.68 15.93
CA THR A 25 -6.00 8.39 16.98
C THR A 25 -7.41 8.45 16.43
N THR A 26 -8.29 7.67 17.04
CA THR A 26 -9.74 7.85 17.00
C THR A 26 -10.22 8.46 18.31
N ASP A 27 -11.53 8.54 18.51
CA ASP A 27 -12.13 8.97 19.78
C ASP A 27 -11.85 7.99 20.94
N THR A 28 -11.55 6.72 20.62
CA THR A 28 -11.44 5.63 21.59
C THR A 28 -10.05 5.00 21.65
N GLU A 29 -9.27 5.08 20.57
CA GLU A 29 -7.99 4.38 20.45
C GLU A 29 -6.88 5.30 19.94
N ALA A 30 -5.64 4.96 20.27
CA ALA A 30 -4.45 5.64 19.77
C ALA A 30 -3.46 4.59 19.26
N TYR A 31 -3.05 4.72 18.00
CA TYR A 31 -2.13 3.80 17.34
C TYR A 31 -0.78 4.47 17.19
N ARG A 32 0.26 3.83 17.73
CA ARG A 32 1.63 4.31 17.65
C ARG A 32 2.21 4.02 16.26
N ILE A 33 2.74 5.05 15.64
CA ILE A 33 3.49 4.97 14.39
C ILE A 33 4.97 5.08 14.76
N ASP A 34 5.64 3.93 14.85
CA ASP A 34 7.09 3.82 15.10
C ASP A 34 7.85 3.19 13.92
N ASP A 35 7.12 2.91 12.84
CA ASP A 35 7.57 2.32 11.59
C ASP A 35 6.56 2.69 10.49
N ARG A 36 6.80 2.22 9.27
CA ARG A 36 5.86 2.32 8.16
C ARG A 36 4.56 1.61 8.52
N ALA A 37 3.43 2.25 8.25
CA ALA A 37 2.14 1.79 8.73
C ALA A 37 1.00 2.14 7.78
N VAL A 38 -0.07 1.36 7.82
CA VAL A 38 -1.33 1.67 7.17
C VAL A 38 -2.43 1.85 8.21
N PHE A 39 -3.24 2.88 8.02
CA PHE A 39 -4.47 3.09 8.76
C PHE A 39 -5.66 3.25 7.80
N VAL A 40 -6.74 2.53 8.07
CA VAL A 40 -8.03 2.70 7.41
C VAL A 40 -9.04 3.14 8.45
N SER A 41 -9.67 4.30 8.21
CA SER A 41 -10.67 4.85 9.12
C SER A 41 -11.96 4.03 9.08
N ASN A 42 -12.73 4.01 10.17
CA ASN A 42 -14.10 3.48 10.15
C ASN A 42 -15.05 4.54 9.60
N PHE A 43 -14.73 5.06 8.40
CA PHE A 43 -15.47 6.15 7.76
C PHE A 43 -15.64 7.34 8.72
N ASN A 44 -16.78 8.02 8.65
CA ASN A 44 -17.14 9.13 9.52
C ASN A 44 -17.69 8.71 10.89
N LYS A 45 -17.51 7.45 11.31
CA LYS A 45 -17.95 7.00 12.65
C LYS A 45 -17.06 7.51 13.78
N ASN A 46 -15.83 7.91 13.47
CA ASN A 46 -14.88 8.45 14.44
C ASN A 46 -14.21 9.71 13.91
N GLU A 47 -13.88 10.65 14.80
CA GLU A 47 -12.88 11.66 14.44
C GLU A 47 -11.52 11.00 14.28
N VAL A 48 -10.72 11.50 13.34
CA VAL A 48 -9.33 11.09 13.16
C VAL A 48 -8.42 12.27 13.49
N LEU A 49 -7.37 12.02 14.27
CA LEU A 49 -6.31 12.98 14.54
C LEU A 49 -4.94 12.32 14.26
N ILE A 50 -4.15 12.98 13.42
CA ILE A 50 -2.76 12.60 13.15
C ILE A 50 -1.84 13.57 13.87
N LYS A 51 -0.92 13.05 14.67
CA LYS A 51 0.06 13.85 15.41
C LYS A 51 1.47 13.29 15.20
N ALA A 52 2.34 14.12 14.62
CA ALA A 52 3.76 13.83 14.57
C ALA A 52 4.36 13.75 15.98
N GLY A 53 5.35 12.88 16.15
CA GLY A 53 6.08 12.67 17.38
C GLY A 53 7.26 13.62 17.51
N THR A 54 8.45 13.04 17.63
CA THR A 54 9.71 13.79 17.74
C THR A 54 10.37 14.06 16.39
N LYS A 55 9.89 13.41 15.33
CA LYS A 55 10.31 13.58 13.95
C LYS A 55 9.11 14.05 13.12
N ASP A 56 9.40 14.67 11.98
CA ASP A 56 8.37 14.91 10.97
C ASP A 56 7.77 13.57 10.54
N LEU A 57 6.45 13.56 10.33
CA LEU A 57 5.68 12.37 9.97
C LEU A 57 5.17 12.56 8.54
N THR A 58 5.65 11.71 7.63
CA THR A 58 5.30 11.73 6.21
C THR A 58 4.33 10.59 5.91
N TYR A 59 3.26 10.90 5.19
CA TYR A 59 2.26 9.92 4.80
C TYR A 59 1.63 10.25 3.45
N ILE A 60 1.13 9.22 2.78
CA ILE A 60 0.31 9.31 1.58
C ILE A 60 -1.15 9.13 2.01
N HIS A 61 -2.01 10.05 1.59
CA HIS A 61 -3.46 10.00 1.84
C HIS A 61 -4.15 9.53 0.57
N ILE A 62 -4.59 8.28 0.57
CA ILE A 62 -5.26 7.65 -0.55
C ILE A 62 -6.76 7.78 -0.34
N VAL A 63 -7.43 8.35 -1.34
CA VAL A 63 -8.88 8.55 -1.34
C VAL A 63 -9.43 7.96 -2.63
N GLY A 64 -10.39 7.05 -2.50
CA GLY A 64 -11.01 6.36 -3.63
C GLY A 64 -12.53 6.46 -3.59
N GLU A 65 -13.16 6.45 -4.76
CA GLU A 65 -14.63 6.44 -4.87
C GLU A 65 -15.22 5.11 -4.40
N MET A 66 -16.32 5.16 -3.65
CA MET A 66 -17.05 3.95 -3.25
C MET A 66 -18.08 3.57 -4.30
N THR A 67 -17.81 2.51 -5.07
CA THR A 67 -18.80 2.02 -6.03
C THR A 67 -19.95 1.31 -5.34
N ARG A 68 -21.09 1.15 -6.03
CA ARG A 68 -22.19 0.31 -5.54
C ARG A 68 -21.71 -1.11 -5.23
N TRP A 69 -20.80 -1.65 -6.04
CA TRP A 69 -20.27 -2.99 -5.81
C TRP A 69 -19.49 -3.06 -4.50
N ASP A 70 -18.62 -2.08 -4.21
CA ASP A 70 -17.87 -2.00 -2.95
C ASP A 70 -18.82 -1.95 -1.76
N GLN A 71 -19.82 -1.07 -1.83
CA GLN A 71 -20.80 -0.90 -0.76
C GLN A 71 -21.58 -2.18 -0.48
N GLU A 72 -22.01 -2.91 -1.51
CA GLU A 72 -22.72 -4.18 -1.35
C GLU A 72 -21.80 -5.31 -0.87
N ARG A 73 -20.57 -5.40 -1.38
CA ARG A 73 -19.59 -6.41 -0.94
C ARG A 73 -19.25 -6.24 0.54
N MET A 74 -18.99 -5.00 0.98
CA MET A 74 -18.61 -4.67 2.35
C MET A 74 -19.77 -4.77 3.36
N LYS A 75 -21.02 -4.80 2.91
CA LYS A 75 -22.17 -5.16 3.76
C LYS A 75 -22.23 -6.66 4.06
N ILE A 76 -21.69 -7.49 3.16
CA ILE A 76 -21.64 -8.95 3.33
C ILE A 76 -20.46 -9.33 4.20
N ASP A 77 -19.27 -8.80 3.88
CA ASP A 77 -18.03 -9.10 4.60
C ASP A 77 -17.07 -7.92 4.51
N LEU A 78 -16.50 -7.53 5.65
CA LEU A 78 -15.65 -6.36 5.81
C LEU A 78 -14.67 -6.61 6.95
N ILE A 79 -13.40 -6.29 6.71
CA ILE A 79 -12.40 -6.24 7.79
C ILE A 79 -12.83 -5.25 8.87
N VAL A 80 -12.65 -5.61 10.15
CA VAL A 80 -13.03 -4.73 11.25
C VAL A 80 -12.27 -3.40 11.16
N LEU A 81 -13.02 -2.29 11.21
CA LEU A 81 -12.51 -0.92 11.18
C LEU A 81 -12.70 -0.23 12.54
N PRO A 82 -11.84 0.73 12.92
CA PRO A 82 -10.64 1.16 12.20
C PRO A 82 -9.56 0.06 12.14
N ARG A 83 -8.78 0.06 11.06
CA ARG A 83 -7.71 -0.92 10.84
C ARG A 83 -6.36 -0.24 10.92
N PHE A 84 -5.47 -0.70 11.79
CA PHE A 84 -4.08 -0.22 11.88
C PHE A 84 -3.07 -1.37 11.79
N ARG A 85 -2.12 -1.32 10.85
CA ARG A 85 -1.07 -2.35 10.69
C ARG A 85 0.27 -1.68 10.42
N LEU A 86 1.32 -2.07 11.16
CA LEU A 86 2.69 -1.79 10.75
C LEU A 86 3.05 -2.73 9.59
N LEU A 87 3.75 -2.23 8.57
CA LEU A 87 4.11 -3.03 7.40
C LEU A 87 4.91 -4.29 7.79
N LYS A 88 5.83 -4.17 8.76
CA LYS A 88 6.61 -5.29 9.31
C LYS A 88 5.77 -6.38 10.00
N ASP A 89 4.53 -6.08 10.37
CA ASP A 89 3.60 -7.04 11.00
C ASP A 89 2.64 -7.66 9.97
N SER A 90 2.85 -7.39 8.68
CA SER A 90 2.08 -7.95 7.57
C SER A 90 2.46 -9.42 7.32
N TRP A 91 1.54 -10.17 6.71
CA TRP A 91 1.81 -11.57 6.38
C TRP A 91 2.71 -11.64 5.15
N GLU A 92 3.89 -12.25 5.29
CA GLU A 92 4.78 -12.55 4.15
C GLU A 92 4.19 -13.71 3.33
N TYR A 93 4.24 -13.58 2.01
CA TYR A 93 3.85 -14.63 1.06
C TYR A 93 4.83 -14.66 -0.12
N ALA A 94 4.82 -15.76 -0.87
CA ALA A 94 5.64 -15.93 -2.07
C ALA A 94 4.76 -15.90 -3.32
N GLU A 95 5.27 -15.30 -4.39
CA GLU A 95 4.64 -15.30 -5.70
C GLU A 95 5.51 -16.06 -6.70
N GLY A 96 4.87 -16.70 -7.68
CA GLY A 96 5.54 -17.50 -8.71
C GLY A 96 6.57 -16.74 -9.54
N PHE A 97 6.51 -15.40 -9.53
CA PHE A 97 7.40 -14.50 -10.28
C PHE A 97 8.34 -13.68 -9.37
N THR A 98 8.35 -13.94 -8.05
CA THR A 98 9.27 -13.31 -7.09
C THR A 98 10.17 -14.36 -6.45
N GLY A 99 9.92 -14.73 -5.19
CA GLY A 99 10.72 -15.67 -4.41
C GLY A 99 10.82 -17.05 -5.05
N ASP A 100 9.70 -17.56 -5.57
CA ASP A 100 9.65 -18.89 -6.21
C ASP A 100 10.40 -18.91 -7.56
N ALA A 101 10.61 -17.75 -8.19
CA ALA A 101 11.43 -17.59 -9.38
C ALA A 101 12.94 -17.45 -9.08
N GLY A 102 13.33 -17.49 -7.80
CA GLY A 102 14.73 -17.34 -7.36
C GLY A 102 15.16 -15.90 -7.10
N SER A 103 14.22 -14.96 -7.06
CA SER A 103 14.47 -13.59 -6.58
C SER A 103 14.52 -13.56 -5.05
N ASN A 104 15.15 -12.53 -4.47
CA ASN A 104 15.18 -12.31 -3.03
C ASN A 104 14.07 -11.33 -2.55
N ILE A 105 13.12 -11.00 -3.42
CA ILE A 105 11.97 -10.15 -3.11
C ILE A 105 11.06 -10.85 -2.11
N LYS A 106 10.62 -10.09 -1.10
CA LYS A 106 9.61 -10.48 -0.12
C LYS A 106 8.31 -9.74 -0.41
N SER A 107 7.24 -10.50 -0.68
CA SER A 107 5.88 -9.97 -0.85
C SER A 107 5.13 -10.04 0.47
N HIS A 108 4.37 -9.00 0.81
CA HIS A 108 3.57 -8.94 2.05
C HIS A 108 2.15 -8.47 1.79
N MET A 109 1.19 -9.08 2.49
CA MET A 109 -0.23 -8.69 2.45
C MET A 109 -0.51 -7.64 3.53
N VAL A 110 -0.64 -6.37 3.11
CA VAL A 110 -0.84 -5.23 4.04
C VAL A 110 -2.32 -4.94 4.27
N LEU A 111 -3.11 -4.89 3.20
CA LEU A 111 -4.58 -4.87 3.26
C LEU A 111 -5.13 -6.04 2.45
N GLU A 112 -5.85 -6.92 3.14
CA GLU A 112 -6.34 -8.17 2.60
C GLU A 112 -7.35 -7.97 1.46
N HIS A 113 -7.17 -8.72 0.38
CA HIS A 113 -8.06 -8.73 -0.78
C HIS A 113 -9.52 -9.01 -0.37
N GLU A 114 -10.45 -8.36 -1.06
CA GLU A 114 -11.91 -8.49 -0.94
C GLU A 114 -12.56 -8.05 0.39
N TYR A 115 -11.80 -7.89 1.48
CA TYR A 115 -12.35 -7.47 2.78
C TYR A 115 -12.47 -5.95 2.93
N LEU A 116 -12.06 -5.19 1.93
CA LEU A 116 -12.23 -3.73 1.86
C LEU A 116 -12.83 -3.32 0.50
N GLY A 117 -13.82 -4.10 0.03
CA GLY A 117 -14.35 -3.97 -1.32
C GLY A 117 -13.26 -4.32 -2.33
N ARG A 118 -13.09 -3.48 -3.35
CA ARG A 118 -12.06 -3.67 -4.39
C ARG A 118 -10.67 -3.16 -4.01
N TYR A 119 -10.50 -2.59 -2.82
CA TYR A 119 -9.24 -2.01 -2.38
C TYR A 119 -8.39 -3.07 -1.67
N SER A 120 -7.14 -3.22 -2.11
CA SER A 120 -6.11 -4.03 -1.46
C SER A 120 -4.78 -3.29 -1.45
N MET A 121 -3.82 -3.78 -0.68
CA MET A 121 -2.47 -3.22 -0.64
C MET A 121 -1.46 -4.32 -0.36
N GLY A 122 -0.49 -4.47 -1.27
CA GLY A 122 0.68 -5.31 -1.09
C GLY A 122 1.88 -4.49 -0.61
N TRP A 123 2.95 -5.16 -0.21
CA TRP A 123 4.25 -4.53 -0.02
C TRP A 123 5.34 -5.46 -0.51
N ASN A 124 6.09 -5.01 -1.51
CA ASN A 124 7.19 -5.76 -2.10
C ASN A 124 8.51 -5.07 -1.76
N CYS A 125 9.42 -5.81 -1.12
CA CYS A 125 10.75 -5.28 -0.80
C CYS A 125 11.89 -6.28 -1.01
N GLY A 126 13.03 -5.79 -1.50
CA GLY A 126 14.25 -6.59 -1.69
C GLY A 126 15.43 -5.74 -2.16
N LYS A 127 16.63 -6.13 -1.73
CA LYS A 127 17.88 -5.47 -2.13
C LYS A 127 18.44 -6.12 -3.38
N GLY A 128 18.89 -5.31 -4.33
CA GLY A 128 19.50 -5.78 -5.55
C GLY A 128 20.78 -6.60 -5.30
N PRO A 129 21.10 -7.60 -6.15
CA PRO A 129 20.35 -7.99 -7.34
C PRO A 129 19.02 -8.69 -7.00
N ALA A 130 17.92 -8.13 -7.52
CA ALA A 130 16.56 -8.54 -7.22
C ALA A 130 15.66 -8.27 -8.43
N PHE A 131 14.62 -9.08 -8.62
CA PHE A 131 13.66 -8.86 -9.69
C PHE A 131 12.24 -9.30 -9.30
N ILE A 132 11.26 -8.73 -9.98
CA ILE A 132 9.88 -9.20 -10.07
C ILE A 132 9.68 -9.55 -11.54
N GLY A 133 9.53 -10.83 -11.83
CA GLY A 133 9.41 -11.34 -13.19
C GLY A 133 8.19 -10.75 -13.89
N THR A 134 8.25 -10.65 -15.22
CA THR A 134 7.13 -10.12 -16.00
C THR A 134 5.88 -10.97 -15.83
N HIS A 135 4.78 -10.34 -15.44
CA HIS A 135 3.48 -10.97 -15.22
C HIS A 135 2.34 -10.02 -15.61
N VAL A 136 1.12 -10.54 -15.59
CA VAL A 136 -0.11 -9.81 -15.94
C VAL A 136 -1.15 -10.07 -14.86
N HIS A 137 -1.86 -9.03 -14.45
CA HIS A 137 -3.08 -9.14 -13.67
C HIS A 137 -4.29 -8.83 -14.55
N GLU A 138 -5.22 -9.78 -14.64
CA GLU A 138 -6.38 -9.70 -15.54
C GLU A 138 -7.53 -8.85 -14.97
N ASP A 139 -7.48 -8.54 -13.67
CA ASP A 139 -8.61 -7.99 -12.91
C ASP A 139 -8.28 -6.81 -12.00
N LEU A 140 -7.01 -6.36 -11.95
CA LEU A 140 -6.60 -5.24 -11.09
C LEU A 140 -5.88 -4.11 -11.84
N LEU A 141 -6.27 -2.86 -11.53
CA LEU A 141 -5.42 -1.69 -11.75
C LEU A 141 -4.38 -1.65 -10.64
N GLN A 142 -3.13 -1.33 -10.96
CA GLN A 142 -2.05 -1.29 -9.97
C GLN A 142 -1.36 0.06 -9.94
N TRP A 143 -1.05 0.54 -8.74
CA TRP A 143 -0.13 1.66 -8.52
C TRP A 143 1.05 1.16 -7.70
N TYR A 144 2.26 1.57 -8.03
CA TYR A 144 3.39 1.47 -7.10
C TYR A 144 3.60 2.82 -6.44
N LEU A 145 3.57 2.83 -5.11
CA LEU A 145 3.98 3.97 -4.30
C LEU A 145 5.40 3.70 -3.80
N ASN A 146 6.39 4.28 -4.48
CA ASN A 146 7.80 3.95 -4.26
C ASN A 146 8.31 4.55 -2.95
N MET A 147 8.77 3.68 -2.05
CA MET A 147 9.06 4.02 -0.66
C MET A 147 10.40 4.77 -0.49
N PRO A 148 10.60 5.52 0.61
CA PRO A 148 11.87 6.19 0.86
C PRO A 148 13.07 5.23 0.81
N GLY A 149 14.06 5.56 -0.01
CA GLY A 149 15.24 4.76 -0.28
C GLY A 149 15.14 3.81 -1.47
N SER A 150 13.96 3.64 -2.10
CA SER A 150 13.80 2.80 -3.29
C SER A 150 14.48 3.41 -4.51
N SER A 151 15.05 2.54 -5.36
CA SER A 151 15.58 2.86 -6.68
C SER A 151 15.60 1.58 -7.47
N PHE A 152 14.92 1.53 -8.62
CA PHE A 152 14.87 0.33 -9.46
C PHE A 152 14.36 0.66 -10.88
N THR A 153 14.51 -0.30 -11.79
CA THR A 153 13.92 -0.23 -13.14
C THR A 153 12.53 -0.85 -13.11
N TYR A 154 11.52 -0.12 -13.57
CA TYR A 154 10.15 -0.58 -13.74
C TYR A 154 9.84 -0.79 -15.23
N HIS A 155 9.21 -1.91 -15.55
CA HIS A 155 8.79 -2.27 -16.90
C HIS A 155 7.28 -2.40 -16.93
N ALA A 156 6.62 -1.75 -17.90
CA ALA A 156 5.19 -1.90 -18.13
C ALA A 156 4.87 -1.72 -19.62
N ALA A 157 4.15 -2.69 -20.19
CA ALA A 157 3.90 -2.77 -21.62
C ALA A 157 5.21 -2.62 -22.44
N ASP A 158 5.30 -1.57 -23.24
CA ASP A 158 6.45 -1.20 -24.08
C ASP A 158 7.33 -0.11 -23.45
N GLU A 159 7.01 0.33 -22.22
CA GLU A 159 7.77 1.32 -21.48
C GLU A 159 8.73 0.70 -20.46
N THR A 160 9.87 1.34 -20.29
CA THR A 160 10.85 1.02 -19.26
C THR A 160 11.39 2.32 -18.69
N VAL A 161 11.25 2.48 -17.39
CA VAL A 161 11.60 3.72 -16.67
C VAL A 161 12.36 3.37 -15.41
N ASN A 162 13.36 4.19 -15.08
CA ASN A 162 13.95 4.16 -13.74
C ASN A 162 13.05 4.95 -12.81
N VAL A 163 12.79 4.41 -11.63
CA VAL A 163 11.97 5.04 -10.61
C VAL A 163 12.73 5.13 -9.30
N GLU A 164 12.48 6.21 -8.58
CA GLU A 164 13.12 6.53 -7.31
C GLU A 164 12.07 6.79 -6.21
N SER A 165 12.56 7.12 -5.03
CA SER A 165 11.72 7.42 -3.86
C SER A 165 10.71 8.53 -4.15
N GLY A 166 9.43 8.26 -3.88
CA GLY A 166 8.34 9.22 -4.07
C GLY A 166 7.76 9.25 -5.48
N ASP A 167 8.36 8.56 -6.45
CA ASP A 167 7.72 8.34 -7.74
C ASP A 167 6.49 7.43 -7.60
N ILE A 168 5.53 7.62 -8.49
CA ILE A 168 4.32 6.79 -8.56
C ILE A 168 4.22 6.23 -9.98
N THR A 169 4.10 4.91 -10.10
CA THR A 169 3.81 4.26 -11.39
C THR A 169 2.37 3.74 -11.39
N PHE A 170 1.82 3.57 -12.59
CA PHE A 170 0.48 3.04 -12.80
C PHE A 170 0.51 1.97 -13.88
N THR A 171 -0.15 0.85 -13.60
CA THR A 171 -0.32 -0.28 -14.53
C THR A 171 -1.81 -0.46 -14.83
N GLU A 172 -2.15 -0.47 -16.11
CA GLU A 172 -3.49 -0.82 -16.56
C GLU A 172 -3.76 -2.33 -16.42
N ILE A 173 -5.03 -2.69 -16.27
CA ILE A 173 -5.49 -4.09 -16.30
C ILE A 173 -4.99 -4.76 -17.59
N GLY A 174 -4.48 -5.98 -17.45
CA GLY A 174 -4.01 -6.76 -18.60
C GLY A 174 -2.65 -6.32 -19.16
N SER A 175 -2.01 -5.30 -18.58
CA SER A 175 -0.70 -4.84 -19.03
C SER A 175 0.44 -5.69 -18.41
N PRO A 176 1.34 -6.27 -19.23
CA PRO A 176 2.50 -7.00 -18.71
C PRO A 176 3.46 -6.05 -18.03
N HIS A 177 3.89 -6.38 -16.81
CA HIS A 177 4.77 -5.53 -16.03
C HIS A 177 5.72 -6.34 -15.13
N GLY A 178 6.81 -5.70 -14.72
CA GLY A 178 7.85 -6.31 -13.89
C GLY A 178 8.82 -5.25 -13.37
N SER A 179 9.82 -5.68 -12.61
CA SER A 179 10.81 -4.75 -12.04
C SER A 179 12.14 -5.43 -11.80
N GLU A 180 13.23 -4.68 -11.86
CA GLU A 180 14.56 -5.19 -11.50
C GLU A 180 15.37 -4.12 -10.78
N ALA A 181 16.17 -4.56 -9.81
CA ALA A 181 17.14 -3.72 -9.11
C ALA A 181 18.53 -4.38 -9.19
N PRO A 182 19.54 -3.69 -9.75
CA PRO A 182 20.92 -4.16 -9.73
C PRO A 182 21.54 -4.04 -8.32
N GLU A 183 22.75 -4.58 -8.14
CA GLU A 183 23.49 -4.44 -6.88
C GLU A 183 23.61 -2.96 -6.46
N GLY A 184 23.35 -2.69 -5.18
CA GLY A 184 23.36 -1.33 -4.62
C GLY A 184 22.04 -0.56 -4.76
N GLN A 185 21.07 -1.10 -5.49
CA GLN A 185 19.70 -0.57 -5.62
C GLN A 185 18.70 -1.45 -4.85
N CYS A 186 17.43 -1.04 -4.75
CA CYS A 186 16.40 -1.84 -4.10
C CYS A 186 14.98 -1.56 -4.62
N ILE A 187 14.22 -2.63 -4.76
CA ILE A 187 12.76 -2.59 -4.93
C ILE A 187 12.16 -2.43 -3.54
N ASP A 188 11.38 -1.38 -3.31
CA ASP A 188 10.61 -1.16 -2.08
C ASP A 188 9.40 -0.28 -2.43
N TYR A 189 8.25 -0.90 -2.65
CA TYR A 189 7.00 -0.21 -2.98
C TYR A 189 5.80 -0.90 -2.35
N VAL A 190 4.73 -0.14 -2.12
CA VAL A 190 3.39 -0.67 -1.82
C VAL A 190 2.41 -0.45 -2.97
#